data_AF-A0A839UJ44-F1
#
_entry.id   AF-A0A839UJ44-F1
#
_cell.length_a   1.000
_cell.length_b   1.000
_cell.length_c   1.000
_cell.angle_alpha   90.00
_cell.angle_beta   90.00
_cell.angle_gamma   90.00
#
_symmetry.space_group_name_H-M   'P 1'
#
loop_
_entity.id
_entity.type
_entity.pdbx_description
1 polymer ?
#
loop_
_entity_poly.entity_id
_entity_poly.type
_entity_poly.pdbx_seq_one_letter_code
_entity_poly.pdbx_strand_id
1 'polypeptide(L)'
;MTERMDYQSLLALAKEVGCKVTDLVALSPSNDPFYAGRADRRQAAEWFMGIWEQFGFRHGAHLRRMHYVLISQPLPIIRPDGQPYTNTLTNWKYFGKASLSARYLKMLPFGALADRRNDPPIIYADDSDNMPDPDCYVTDGHAGLAIPRMEIAKPYAFASGFTARQDFLVEVWVEKSTQNDILVPLASKLGFNLVIGMGDTSETLARQAVERIISDGRPTRILYISDFDPSGRGMPVGLARKIQFWIQELEADHLDVTLQPILLLPEQCVEYQLPRTPIKETDRRGPKFEERFGEGATELDALESLHPGVMAEIVTREVGRYLDPTLARRIRAAEADFDAAISDAEHHVLSRYDLDRYQAQADAARTAYMDVVTPIEESLEELLPEISGALDDAVPEYDPDDFPKPRPTDPDPAPLFDSKRSVIEQGDHYNRWKGK
;
A
#
# COMPACT_ATOMS: atom_id res chain seq x y z
N MET A 1 20.21 11.55 -20.43
CA MET A 1 20.76 11.19 -19.11
C MET A 1 20.92 12.48 -18.34
N THR A 2 20.02 12.72 -17.38
CA THR A 2 20.13 13.84 -16.46
C THR A 2 21.36 13.61 -15.60
N GLU A 3 22.24 14.60 -15.46
CA GLU A 3 23.45 14.47 -14.65
C GLU A 3 23.04 14.19 -13.18
N ARG A 4 23.64 13.17 -12.56
CA ARG A 4 23.26 12.72 -11.21
C ARG A 4 23.47 13.87 -10.22
N MET A 5 22.40 14.34 -9.62
CA MET A 5 22.41 15.42 -8.65
C MET A 5 22.82 14.88 -7.28
N ASP A 6 23.88 15.42 -6.70
CA ASP A 6 24.33 15.18 -5.34
C ASP A 6 24.94 16.48 -4.78
N TYR A 7 25.45 16.45 -3.55
CA TYR A 7 26.01 17.66 -2.94
C TYR A 7 27.21 18.22 -3.72
N GLN A 8 28.04 17.38 -4.34
CA GLN A 8 29.22 17.81 -5.09
C GLN A 8 28.83 18.36 -6.46
N SER A 9 27.88 17.74 -7.17
CA SER A 9 27.39 18.29 -8.43
C SER A 9 26.60 19.57 -8.22
N LEU A 10 25.87 19.73 -7.09
CA LEU A 10 25.26 21.01 -6.70
C LEU A 10 26.30 22.11 -6.43
N LEU A 11 27.45 21.78 -5.82
CA LEU A 11 28.56 22.71 -5.64
C LEU A 11 29.18 23.14 -6.99
N ALA A 12 29.37 22.19 -7.89
CA ALA A 12 29.88 22.45 -9.24
C ALA A 12 28.92 23.35 -10.02
N LEU A 13 27.63 23.01 -10.03
CA LEU A 13 26.58 23.77 -10.71
C LEU A 13 26.43 25.19 -10.14
N ALA A 14 26.48 25.36 -8.82
CA ALA A 14 26.44 26.68 -8.19
C ALA A 14 27.62 27.55 -8.62
N LYS A 15 28.81 26.96 -8.75
CA LYS A 15 30.02 27.65 -9.24
C LYS A 15 29.90 28.01 -10.72
N GLU A 16 29.34 27.14 -11.53
CA GLU A 16 29.11 27.36 -12.96
C GLU A 16 28.11 28.50 -13.21
N VAL A 17 26.97 28.48 -12.50
CA VAL A 17 25.89 29.45 -12.66
C VAL A 17 26.18 30.77 -11.91
N GLY A 18 27.09 30.76 -10.93
CA GLY A 18 27.46 31.93 -10.14
C GLY A 18 26.45 32.27 -9.04
N CYS A 19 25.76 31.26 -8.48
CA CYS A 19 24.80 31.43 -7.38
C CYS A 19 25.27 30.72 -6.10
N LYS A 20 24.53 30.87 -4.99
CA LYS A 20 24.80 30.07 -3.79
C LYS A 20 24.17 28.70 -3.96
N VAL A 21 24.79 27.66 -3.41
CA VAL A 21 24.23 26.28 -3.43
C VAL A 21 22.84 26.24 -2.77
N THR A 22 22.60 27.10 -1.78
CA THR A 22 21.30 27.24 -1.12
C THR A 22 20.19 27.72 -2.04
N ASP A 23 20.54 28.33 -3.18
CA ASP A 23 19.59 28.81 -4.18
C ASP A 23 19.18 27.68 -5.15
N LEU A 24 19.91 26.56 -5.15
CA LEU A 24 19.67 25.38 -6.00
C LEU A 24 18.88 24.26 -5.30
N VAL A 25 18.49 24.45 -4.05
CA VAL A 25 17.73 23.46 -3.27
C VAL A 25 16.37 23.96 -2.87
N ALA A 26 15.40 23.04 -2.89
CA ALA A 26 14.00 23.34 -2.60
C ALA A 26 13.71 23.31 -1.09
N LEU A 27 14.52 22.58 -0.31
CA LEU A 27 14.35 22.45 1.13
C LEU A 27 15.52 23.06 1.89
N SER A 28 15.32 23.28 3.19
CA SER A 28 16.41 23.74 4.05
C SER A 28 17.60 22.77 3.98
N PRO A 29 18.86 23.24 4.07
CA PRO A 29 20.04 22.39 4.03
C PRO A 29 20.04 21.21 5.01
N SER A 30 19.31 21.32 6.13
CA SER A 30 19.19 20.23 7.11
C SER A 30 18.20 19.14 6.71
N ASN A 31 17.30 19.41 5.78
CA ASN A 31 16.20 18.52 5.40
C ASN A 31 16.28 18.06 3.94
N ASP A 32 16.94 18.82 3.05
CA ASP A 32 17.05 18.48 1.64
C ASP A 32 17.82 17.15 1.45
N PRO A 33 17.28 16.17 0.71
CA PRO A 33 17.93 14.89 0.45
C PRO A 33 19.31 15.05 -0.20
N PHE A 34 19.45 15.97 -1.15
CA PHE A 34 20.68 16.15 -1.92
C PHE A 34 21.81 16.79 -1.10
N TYR A 35 21.49 17.33 0.07
CA TYR A 35 22.47 17.82 1.05
C TYR A 35 22.98 16.73 2.00
N ALA A 36 22.44 15.50 1.95
CA ALA A 36 22.84 14.45 2.88
C ALA A 36 24.34 14.11 2.81
N GLY A 37 24.98 14.33 1.65
CA GLY A 37 26.42 14.14 1.44
C GLY A 37 27.32 15.20 2.10
N ARG A 38 26.78 16.28 2.68
CA ARG A 38 27.57 17.31 3.36
C ARG A 38 28.32 16.72 4.56
N ALA A 39 29.56 17.16 4.81
CA ALA A 39 30.47 16.54 5.77
C ALA A 39 29.89 16.38 7.19
N ASP A 40 29.21 17.41 7.72
CA ASP A 40 28.57 17.36 9.04
C ASP A 40 27.37 16.40 9.09
N ARG A 41 26.61 16.28 7.99
CA ARG A 41 25.49 15.33 7.89
C ARG A 41 25.96 13.89 7.76
N ARG A 42 27.05 13.67 7.01
CA ARG A 42 27.74 12.38 6.94
C ARG A 42 28.27 11.98 8.32
N GLN A 43 28.96 12.88 9.02
CA GLN A 43 29.44 12.61 10.37
C GLN A 43 28.31 12.29 11.36
N ALA A 44 27.17 13.00 11.26
CA ALA A 44 25.99 12.70 12.07
C ALA A 44 25.39 11.33 11.74
N ALA A 45 25.35 10.95 10.45
CA ALA A 45 24.88 9.65 10.01
C ALA A 45 25.79 8.51 10.51
N GLU A 46 27.10 8.66 10.40
CA GLU A 46 28.10 7.70 10.91
C GLU A 46 27.97 7.52 12.42
N TRP A 47 27.79 8.61 13.17
CA TRP A 47 27.51 8.55 14.61
C TRP A 47 26.21 7.80 14.93
N PHE A 48 25.15 8.03 14.16
CA PHE A 48 23.90 7.30 14.32
C PHE A 48 24.08 5.80 14.02
N MET A 49 24.87 5.44 13.02
CA MET A 49 25.18 4.03 12.72
C MET A 49 26.03 3.38 13.80
N GLY A 50 27.00 4.10 14.38
CA GLY A 50 27.74 3.62 15.55
C GLY A 50 26.81 3.30 16.72
N ILE A 51 25.80 4.14 16.97
CA ILE A 51 24.74 3.85 17.96
C ILE A 51 23.91 2.64 17.55
N TRP A 52 23.52 2.55 16.27
CA TRP A 52 22.74 1.44 15.74
C TRP A 52 23.40 0.09 16.03
N GLU A 53 24.70 0.00 15.74
CA GLU A 53 25.52 -1.20 15.92
C GLU A 53 25.83 -1.47 17.39
N GLN A 54 26.30 -0.46 18.13
CA GLN A 54 26.68 -0.57 19.54
C GLN A 54 25.56 -1.11 20.42
N PHE A 55 24.33 -0.65 20.19
CA PHE A 55 23.16 -1.06 20.96
C PHE A 55 22.38 -2.22 20.33
N GLY A 56 22.89 -2.78 19.22
CA GLY A 56 22.30 -3.96 18.58
C GLY A 56 20.87 -3.75 18.09
N PHE A 57 20.51 -2.53 17.65
CA PHE A 57 19.18 -2.28 17.12
C PHE A 57 18.92 -3.13 15.85
N ARG A 58 17.65 -3.48 15.63
CA ARG A 58 17.19 -4.37 14.56
C ARG A 58 16.00 -3.74 13.83
N HIS A 59 15.57 -4.40 12.75
CA HIS A 59 14.44 -3.98 11.95
C HIS A 59 13.18 -3.74 12.82
N GLY A 60 12.45 -2.66 12.53
CA GLY A 60 11.31 -2.23 13.35
C GLY A 60 11.67 -1.40 14.58
N ALA A 61 12.94 -0.96 14.72
CA ALA A 61 13.33 -0.07 15.81
C ALA A 61 12.59 1.28 15.72
N HIS A 62 12.17 1.82 16.86
CA HIS A 62 11.48 3.11 16.91
C HIS A 62 12.42 4.18 17.44
N LEU A 63 12.57 5.30 16.71
CA LEU A 63 13.51 6.38 17.08
C LEU A 63 13.33 6.89 18.50
N ARG A 64 12.07 7.00 18.98
CA ARG A 64 11.82 7.46 20.35
C ARG A 64 12.28 6.43 21.39
N ARG A 65 12.18 5.14 21.09
CA ARG A 65 12.68 4.07 21.98
C ARG A 65 14.21 4.11 22.02
N MET A 66 14.86 4.27 20.87
CA MET A 66 16.31 4.44 20.80
C MET A 66 16.76 5.67 21.60
N HIS A 67 16.04 6.79 21.49
CA HIS A 67 16.33 8.00 22.26
C HIS A 67 16.32 7.75 23.77
N TYR A 68 15.33 7.01 24.29
CA TYR A 68 15.28 6.64 25.71
C TYR A 68 16.46 5.74 26.10
N VAL A 69 16.85 4.78 25.26
CA VAL A 69 18.04 3.94 25.52
C VAL A 69 19.29 4.80 25.69
N LEU A 70 19.50 5.82 24.84
CA LEU A 70 20.69 6.69 24.90
C LEU A 70 20.74 7.54 26.17
N ILE A 71 19.61 8.11 26.60
CA ILE A 71 19.58 8.97 27.79
C ILE A 71 19.57 8.18 29.11
N SER A 72 19.34 6.86 29.04
CA SER A 72 19.36 5.95 30.18
C SER A 72 20.72 5.29 30.42
N GLN A 73 21.76 5.66 29.65
CA GLN A 73 23.10 5.13 29.85
C GLN A 73 23.77 5.71 31.11
N PRO A 74 24.57 4.91 31.85
CA PRO A 74 25.30 5.38 33.04
C PRO A 74 26.28 6.53 32.74
N LEU A 75 26.86 6.50 31.53
CA LEU A 75 27.69 7.58 31.01
C LEU A 75 27.00 8.19 29.78
N PRO A 76 26.98 9.52 29.64
CA PRO A 76 26.39 10.17 28.47
C PRO A 76 27.10 9.75 27.19
N ILE A 77 26.32 9.41 26.16
CA ILE A 77 26.84 9.19 24.82
C ILE A 77 27.33 10.52 24.25
N ILE A 78 28.57 10.55 23.75
CA ILE A 78 29.17 11.77 23.23
C ILE A 78 28.81 11.94 21.75
N ARG A 79 28.36 13.14 21.40
CA ARG A 79 28.09 13.54 20.02
C ARG A 79 29.39 13.87 19.27
N PRO A 80 29.36 13.94 17.93
CA PRO A 80 30.54 14.28 17.14
C PRO A 80 31.14 15.67 17.43
N ASP A 81 30.35 16.59 17.97
CA ASP A 81 30.80 17.92 18.42
C ASP A 81 31.38 17.93 19.84
N GLY A 82 31.56 16.75 20.45
CA GLY A 82 32.10 16.56 21.80
C GLY A 82 31.09 16.81 22.92
N GLN A 83 29.85 17.20 22.61
CA GLN A 83 28.82 17.48 23.60
C GLN A 83 28.10 16.20 24.06
N PRO A 84 27.69 16.10 25.34
CA PRO A 84 26.95 14.94 25.83
C PRO A 84 25.51 14.91 25.28
N TYR A 85 25.04 13.73 24.90
CA TYR A 85 23.66 13.49 24.49
C TYR A 85 22.75 13.33 25.71
N THR A 86 22.09 14.44 26.09
CA THR A 86 21.14 14.53 27.20
C THR A 86 19.70 14.70 26.71
N ASN A 87 18.72 14.53 27.61
CA ASN A 87 17.29 14.67 27.31
C ASN A 87 16.87 16.14 27.07
N THR A 88 17.20 16.66 25.89
CA THR A 88 16.83 18.00 25.44
C THR A 88 16.19 17.95 24.06
N LEU A 89 15.34 18.94 23.77
CA LEU A 89 14.72 19.08 22.45
C LEU A 89 15.78 19.21 21.34
N THR A 90 16.91 19.87 21.62
CA THR A 90 18.02 20.04 20.69
C THR A 90 18.67 18.71 20.33
N ASN A 91 18.94 17.87 21.32
CA ASN A 91 19.51 16.54 21.10
C ASN A 91 18.53 15.61 20.39
N TRP A 92 17.25 15.64 20.74
CA TRP A 92 16.20 14.91 20.03
C TRP A 92 16.14 15.31 18.54
N LYS A 93 16.14 16.63 18.24
CA LYS A 93 16.18 17.13 16.86
C LYS A 93 17.45 16.70 16.12
N TYR A 94 18.61 16.70 16.79
CA TYR A 94 19.87 16.23 16.22
C TYR A 94 19.80 14.74 15.88
N PHE A 95 19.31 13.90 16.80
CA PHE A 95 19.15 12.46 16.59
C PHE A 95 18.20 12.15 15.42
N GLY A 96 17.08 12.88 15.32
CA GLY A 96 16.18 12.79 14.17
C GLY A 96 16.90 13.10 12.85
N LYS A 97 17.69 14.19 12.79
CA LYS A 97 18.47 14.59 11.60
C LYS A 97 19.58 13.60 11.26
N ALA A 98 20.23 13.03 12.27
CA ALA A 98 21.26 12.01 12.12
C ALA A 98 20.66 10.75 11.48
N SER A 99 19.51 10.28 12.00
CA SER A 99 18.77 9.14 11.41
C SER A 99 18.33 9.41 9.98
N LEU A 100 17.83 10.63 9.69
CA LEU A 100 17.40 11.02 8.34
C LEU A 100 18.57 11.03 7.36
N SER A 101 19.74 11.51 7.80
CA SER A 101 20.95 11.53 6.97
C SER A 101 21.47 10.11 6.71
N ALA A 102 21.42 9.21 7.71
CA ALA A 102 21.76 7.80 7.53
C ALA A 102 20.86 7.08 6.52
N ARG A 103 19.55 7.40 6.50
CA ARG A 103 18.61 6.87 5.49
C ARG A 103 18.90 7.39 4.08
N TYR A 104 19.07 8.71 3.90
CA TYR A 104 19.41 9.26 2.58
C TYR A 104 20.78 8.80 2.07
N LEU A 105 21.76 8.60 2.97
CA LEU A 105 23.07 8.04 2.61
C LEU A 105 23.05 6.52 2.44
N LYS A 106 21.88 5.86 2.60
CA LYS A 106 21.68 4.41 2.47
C LYS A 106 22.59 3.59 3.40
N MET A 107 23.02 4.19 4.51
CA MET A 107 23.80 3.51 5.55
C MET A 107 22.90 2.62 6.42
N LEU A 108 21.64 3.03 6.57
CA LEU A 108 20.63 2.27 7.29
C LEU A 108 19.75 1.49 6.30
N PRO A 109 19.52 0.18 6.48
CA PRO A 109 18.63 -0.58 5.62
C PRO A 109 17.22 0.05 5.57
N PHE A 110 16.57 -0.05 4.42
CA PHE A 110 15.20 0.40 4.26
C PHE A 110 14.26 -0.39 5.19
N GLY A 111 13.23 0.26 5.73
CA GLY A 111 12.31 -0.34 6.70
C GLY A 111 12.90 -0.60 8.10
N ALA A 112 14.21 -0.40 8.30
CA ALA A 112 14.85 -0.69 9.58
C ALA A 112 14.25 0.09 10.76
N LEU A 113 13.74 1.30 10.49
CA LEU A 113 12.99 2.10 11.46
C LEU A 113 11.48 1.97 11.23
N ALA A 114 10.75 1.68 12.29
CA ALA A 114 9.29 1.65 12.25
C ALA A 114 8.73 3.06 12.06
N ASP A 115 8.04 3.31 10.94
CA ASP A 115 7.20 4.49 10.74
C ASP A 115 5.80 4.19 11.29
N ARG A 116 5.53 4.63 12.53
CA ARG A 116 4.21 4.56 13.17
C ARG A 116 3.46 5.89 13.11
N ARG A 117 3.97 6.85 12.33
CA ARG A 117 3.35 8.16 12.20
C ARG A 117 2.28 8.13 11.12
N ASN A 118 2.47 7.38 10.04
CA ASN A 118 1.54 7.45 8.91
C ASN A 118 0.74 6.15 8.80
N ASP A 119 -0.54 6.28 8.47
CA ASP A 119 -1.37 5.15 8.09
C ASP A 119 -0.91 4.59 6.74
N PRO A 120 -1.11 3.29 6.47
CA PRO A 120 -0.82 2.74 5.16
C PRO A 120 -1.70 3.42 4.09
N PRO A 121 -1.19 3.58 2.86
CA PRO A 121 -1.99 4.10 1.76
C PRO A 121 -3.18 3.18 1.46
N ILE A 122 -4.32 3.77 1.09
CA ILE A 122 -5.50 3.03 0.65
C ILE A 122 -5.39 2.85 -0.87
N ILE A 123 -5.20 1.62 -1.31
CA ILE A 123 -4.94 1.28 -2.70
C ILE A 123 -6.25 0.84 -3.37
N TYR A 124 -6.68 1.58 -4.39
CA TYR A 124 -7.83 1.24 -5.24
C TYR A 124 -7.47 1.19 -6.72
N ALA A 125 -6.25 1.59 -7.09
CA ALA A 125 -5.73 1.30 -8.41
C ALA A 125 -5.73 -0.23 -8.61
N ASP A 126 -6.28 -0.68 -9.72
CA ASP A 126 -6.41 -2.10 -10.04
C ASP A 126 -5.02 -2.69 -10.31
N ASP A 127 -4.53 -3.48 -9.33
CA ASP A 127 -3.34 -4.31 -9.42
C ASP A 127 -3.79 -5.73 -9.80
N SER A 128 -4.27 -5.93 -11.03
CA SER A 128 -4.71 -7.25 -11.47
C SER A 128 -3.53 -8.18 -11.78
N ASP A 129 -2.73 -8.51 -10.76
CA ASP A 129 -1.77 -9.63 -10.72
C ASP A 129 -2.21 -10.61 -9.61
N ASN A 130 -3.39 -11.21 -9.79
CA ASN A 130 -3.83 -12.33 -8.95
C ASN A 130 -2.94 -13.56 -9.25
N MET A 131 -2.01 -13.88 -8.35
CA MET A 131 -1.32 -15.18 -8.35
C MET A 131 -2.23 -16.25 -7.68
N PRO A 132 -2.53 -17.38 -8.34
CA PRO A 132 -3.30 -18.49 -7.76
C PRO A 132 -2.53 -19.21 -6.63
N ASP A 133 -3.23 -19.49 -5.53
CA ASP A 133 -2.79 -20.33 -4.40
C ASP A 133 -3.59 -21.65 -4.40
N PRO A 134 -3.06 -22.74 -4.94
CA PRO A 134 -3.78 -24.02 -5.01
C PRO A 134 -3.66 -24.82 -3.70
N ASP A 135 -4.84 -25.17 -3.17
CA ASP A 135 -5.04 -26.06 -2.02
C ASP A 135 -5.50 -27.47 -2.48
N CYS A 136 -5.45 -28.48 -1.60
CA CYS A 136 -5.83 -29.86 -1.93
C CYS A 136 -6.87 -30.44 -0.96
N TYR A 137 -7.88 -31.14 -1.49
CA TYR A 137 -8.91 -31.88 -0.73
C TYR A 137 -9.00 -33.34 -1.18
N VAL A 138 -9.38 -34.22 -0.25
CA VAL A 138 -9.69 -35.65 -0.49
C VAL A 138 -11.19 -35.87 -0.32
N THR A 139 -11.80 -36.74 -1.14
CA THR A 139 -13.24 -37.04 -1.18
C THR A 139 -13.49 -38.53 -1.47
N ASP A 140 -14.66 -39.06 -1.06
CA ASP A 140 -15.10 -40.45 -1.21
C ASP A 140 -15.05 -40.97 -2.67
N GLY A 141 -14.75 -42.26 -2.81
CA GLY A 141 -14.84 -42.95 -4.10
C GLY A 141 -16.29 -43.31 -4.45
N HIS A 142 -16.72 -42.99 -5.65
CA HIS A 142 -17.96 -43.46 -6.28
C HIS A 142 -17.59 -44.33 -7.49
N ALA A 143 -18.27 -45.47 -7.66
CA ALA A 143 -18.23 -46.19 -8.93
C ALA A 143 -19.23 -45.52 -9.88
N GLY A 144 -18.74 -44.60 -10.70
CA GLY A 144 -19.42 -44.27 -11.94
C GLY A 144 -18.72 -45.03 -13.06
N LEU A 145 -19.33 -46.05 -13.64
CA LEU A 145 -18.90 -46.55 -14.95
C LEU A 145 -19.37 -45.56 -16.02
N ALA A 146 -18.91 -44.31 -15.90
CA ALA A 146 -19.23 -43.26 -16.83
C ALA A 146 -18.62 -43.61 -18.19
N ILE A 147 -19.47 -43.87 -19.20
CA ILE A 147 -19.09 -43.34 -20.50
C ILE A 147 -19.12 -41.82 -20.31
N PRO A 148 -18.05 -41.08 -20.64
CA PRO A 148 -18.18 -39.63 -20.74
C PRO A 148 -19.40 -39.36 -21.60
N ARG A 149 -20.32 -38.54 -21.07
CA ARG A 149 -21.53 -38.04 -21.75
C ARG A 149 -21.29 -38.07 -23.26
N MET A 150 -21.93 -39.01 -23.98
CA MET A 150 -21.77 -39.12 -25.45
C MET A 150 -22.54 -37.99 -26.14
N GLU A 151 -22.40 -36.78 -25.60
CA GLU A 151 -22.71 -35.56 -26.27
C GLU A 151 -21.51 -35.24 -27.14
N ILE A 152 -21.79 -34.99 -28.41
CA ILE A 152 -20.81 -34.38 -29.28
C ILE A 152 -20.58 -32.97 -28.74
N ALA A 153 -19.49 -32.79 -28.00
CA ALA A 153 -19.03 -31.48 -27.58
C ALA A 153 -18.80 -30.65 -28.84
N LYS A 154 -19.72 -29.72 -29.10
CA LYS A 154 -19.63 -28.85 -30.28
C LYS A 154 -18.39 -27.95 -30.10
N PRO A 155 -17.60 -27.73 -31.15
CA PRO A 155 -16.60 -26.69 -31.13
C PRO A 155 -17.30 -25.36 -30.80
N TYR A 156 -16.75 -24.63 -29.83
CA TYR A 156 -17.15 -23.28 -29.49
C TYR A 156 -15.91 -22.39 -29.42
N ALA A 157 -16.11 -21.12 -29.70
CA ALA A 157 -15.21 -20.01 -29.52
C ALA A 157 -15.76 -19.14 -28.38
N PHE A 158 -14.87 -18.46 -27.68
CA PHE A 158 -15.24 -17.55 -26.61
C PHE A 158 -14.30 -16.36 -26.62
N ALA A 159 -14.82 -15.19 -26.24
CA ALA A 159 -14.00 -14.03 -25.98
C ALA A 159 -13.29 -14.18 -24.62
N SER A 160 -12.04 -13.74 -24.54
CA SER A 160 -11.32 -13.58 -23.27
C SER A 160 -10.32 -12.43 -23.41
N GLY A 161 -9.87 -11.89 -22.27
CA GLY A 161 -8.86 -10.81 -22.25
C GLY A 161 -9.42 -9.39 -22.38
N PHE A 162 -10.73 -9.20 -22.18
CA PHE A 162 -11.36 -7.88 -22.10
C PHE A 162 -11.10 -7.24 -20.72
N THR A 163 -9.87 -6.77 -20.53
CA THR A 163 -9.43 -6.17 -19.27
C THR A 163 -9.40 -4.65 -19.37
N ALA A 164 -10.03 -3.97 -18.41
CA ALA A 164 -10.03 -2.51 -18.32
C ALA A 164 -8.78 -2.00 -17.60
N ARG A 165 -7.78 -1.57 -18.37
CA ARG A 165 -6.57 -0.94 -17.85
C ARG A 165 -6.57 0.56 -18.13
N GLN A 166 -6.44 1.36 -17.07
CA GLN A 166 -6.26 2.82 -17.20
C GLN A 166 -4.81 3.14 -17.59
N ASP A 167 -4.63 4.17 -18.41
CA ASP A 167 -3.30 4.59 -18.89
C ASP A 167 -2.43 5.22 -17.81
N PHE A 168 -3.05 5.80 -16.78
CA PHE A 168 -2.36 6.49 -15.70
C PHE A 168 -2.59 5.79 -14.36
N LEU A 169 -1.56 5.81 -13.51
CA LEU A 169 -1.72 5.64 -12.07
C LEU A 169 -1.99 7.02 -11.46
N VAL A 170 -3.08 7.17 -10.70
CA VAL A 170 -3.38 8.41 -9.98
C VAL A 170 -3.27 8.18 -8.48
N GLU A 171 -2.51 9.04 -7.81
CA GLU A 171 -2.44 9.08 -6.36
C GLU A 171 -2.93 10.44 -5.85
N VAL A 172 -3.88 10.43 -4.91
CA VAL A 172 -4.31 11.63 -4.20
C VAL A 172 -3.68 11.62 -2.82
N TRP A 173 -2.91 12.66 -2.52
CA TRP A 173 -2.20 12.84 -1.26
C TRP A 173 -2.87 13.94 -0.45
N VAL A 174 -3.17 13.68 0.82
CA VAL A 174 -3.80 14.65 1.72
C VAL A 174 -3.04 14.77 3.02
N GLU A 175 -2.85 16.00 3.52
CA GLU A 175 -2.09 16.25 4.76
C GLU A 175 -2.75 15.66 6.02
N LYS A 176 -4.09 15.67 6.09
CA LYS A 176 -4.85 15.31 7.29
C LYS A 176 -6.18 14.64 6.94
N SER A 177 -6.57 13.67 7.75
CA SER A 177 -7.70 12.75 7.57
C SER A 177 -9.10 13.28 7.92
N THR A 178 -9.30 14.59 8.14
CA THR A 178 -10.63 15.12 8.52
C THR A 178 -11.68 14.97 7.42
N GLN A 179 -11.24 14.68 6.19
CA GLN A 179 -12.06 14.63 4.97
C GLN A 179 -12.16 13.20 4.40
N ASN A 180 -11.86 12.18 5.22
CA ASN A 180 -11.86 10.78 4.79
C ASN A 180 -13.25 10.26 4.40
N ASP A 181 -14.30 10.79 5.02
CA ASP A 181 -15.69 10.52 4.69
C ASP A 181 -16.04 10.92 3.25
N ILE A 182 -15.32 11.87 2.67
CA ILE A 182 -15.44 12.29 1.26
C ILE A 182 -14.44 11.55 0.38
N LEU A 183 -13.16 11.56 0.77
CA LEU A 183 -12.08 11.08 -0.08
C LEU A 183 -12.06 9.56 -0.26
N VAL A 184 -12.40 8.78 0.78
CA VAL A 184 -12.39 7.30 0.69
C VAL A 184 -13.45 6.78 -0.28
N PRO A 185 -14.73 7.22 -0.21
CA PRO A 185 -15.73 6.83 -1.21
C PRO A 185 -15.36 7.26 -2.63
N LEU A 186 -14.76 8.46 -2.80
CA LEU A 186 -14.31 8.92 -4.11
C LEU A 186 -13.15 8.07 -4.66
N ALA A 187 -12.19 7.70 -3.82
CA ALA A 187 -11.06 6.86 -4.18
C ALA A 187 -11.54 5.51 -4.68
N SER A 188 -12.48 4.88 -3.96
CA SER A 188 -13.10 3.62 -4.38
C SER A 188 -13.90 3.77 -5.68
N LYS A 189 -14.67 4.85 -5.83
CA LYS A 189 -15.53 5.07 -7.00
C LYS A 189 -14.74 5.36 -8.28
N LEU A 190 -13.65 6.12 -8.18
CA LEU A 190 -12.86 6.57 -9.33
C LEU A 190 -11.61 5.72 -9.59
N GLY A 191 -11.21 4.86 -8.64
CA GLY A 191 -10.09 3.94 -8.80
C GLY A 191 -8.71 4.59 -8.67
N PHE A 192 -8.56 5.56 -7.76
CA PHE A 192 -7.26 6.19 -7.46
C PHE A 192 -6.74 5.77 -6.08
N ASN A 193 -5.42 5.78 -5.90
CA ASN A 193 -4.79 5.51 -4.60
C ASN A 193 -4.88 6.74 -3.69
N LEU A 194 -5.26 6.55 -2.43
CA LEU A 194 -5.35 7.62 -1.44
C LEU A 194 -4.24 7.49 -0.40
N VAL A 195 -3.37 8.50 -0.32
CA VAL A 195 -2.27 8.56 0.65
C VAL A 195 -2.55 9.65 1.67
N ILE A 196 -2.81 9.22 2.90
CA ILE A 196 -3.11 10.12 4.01
C ILE A 196 -1.82 10.35 4.79
N GLY A 197 -1.31 11.58 4.72
CA GLY A 197 -0.17 12.02 5.50
C GLY A 197 -0.57 12.42 6.93
N MET A 198 0.43 12.75 7.72
CA MET A 198 0.25 13.51 8.95
C MET A 198 1.26 14.65 8.97
N GLY A 199 0.96 15.77 8.31
CA GLY A 199 1.88 16.89 8.10
C GLY A 199 2.98 16.59 7.08
N ASP A 200 4.18 17.17 7.26
CA ASP A 200 5.33 16.95 6.36
C ASP A 200 5.58 15.45 6.10
N THR A 201 5.51 15.06 4.83
CA THR A 201 5.66 13.67 4.39
C THR A 201 6.97 13.07 4.88
N SER A 202 6.95 11.83 5.40
CA SER A 202 8.18 11.15 5.76
C SER A 202 8.99 10.78 4.52
N GLU A 203 10.31 10.65 4.68
CA GLU A 203 11.16 10.14 3.59
C GLU A 203 10.78 8.71 3.21
N THR A 204 10.39 7.88 4.20
CA THR A 204 9.87 6.52 3.99
C THR A 204 8.65 6.51 3.07
N LEU A 205 7.63 7.35 3.32
CA LEU A 205 6.44 7.42 2.46
C LEU A 205 6.80 7.84 1.02
N ALA A 206 7.70 8.82 0.87
CA ALA A 206 8.12 9.25 -0.46
C ALA A 206 8.87 8.12 -1.21
N ARG A 207 9.69 7.33 -0.52
CA ARG A 207 10.33 6.16 -1.10
C ARG A 207 9.34 5.07 -1.48
N GLN A 208 8.41 4.73 -0.59
CA GLN A 208 7.35 3.75 -0.86
C GLN A 208 6.49 4.16 -2.06
N ALA A 209 6.27 5.45 -2.25
CA ALA A 209 5.60 5.97 -3.44
C ALA A 209 6.39 5.66 -4.71
N VAL A 210 7.69 5.95 -4.73
CA VAL A 210 8.54 5.63 -5.91
C VAL A 210 8.61 4.13 -6.15
N GLU A 211 8.75 3.30 -5.11
CA GLU A 211 8.76 1.84 -5.24
C GLU A 211 7.44 1.31 -5.83
N ARG A 212 6.30 1.86 -5.40
CA ARG A 212 4.98 1.52 -5.97
C ARG A 212 4.85 1.97 -7.42
N ILE A 213 5.32 3.17 -7.77
CA ILE A 213 5.33 3.66 -9.15
C ILE A 213 6.20 2.77 -10.06
N ILE A 214 7.36 2.32 -9.57
CA ILE A 214 8.21 1.37 -10.29
C ILE A 214 7.47 0.04 -10.51
N SER A 215 6.81 -0.47 -9.46
CA SER A 215 6.08 -1.74 -9.53
C SER A 215 4.90 -1.70 -10.50
N ASP A 216 4.19 -0.57 -10.55
CA ASP A 216 3.02 -0.38 -11.41
C ASP A 216 3.41 -0.17 -12.90
N GLY A 217 4.46 0.63 -13.12
CA GLY A 217 5.01 0.90 -14.44
C GLY A 217 4.23 1.91 -15.30
N ARG A 218 3.04 2.37 -14.88
CA ARG A 218 2.31 3.42 -15.62
C ARG A 218 2.84 4.83 -15.31
N PRO A 219 2.69 5.78 -16.24
CA PRO A 219 2.82 7.20 -15.93
C PRO A 219 1.95 7.58 -14.73
N THR A 220 2.56 8.22 -13.74
CA THR A 220 1.92 8.52 -12.46
C THR A 220 1.59 10.00 -12.31
N ARG A 221 0.40 10.30 -11.81
CA ARG A 221 -0.09 11.65 -11.52
C ARG A 221 -0.44 11.75 -10.04
N ILE A 222 0.36 12.52 -9.31
CA ILE A 222 0.16 12.79 -7.89
C ILE A 222 -0.63 14.10 -7.76
N LEU A 223 -1.81 14.04 -7.17
CA LEU A 223 -2.65 15.20 -6.86
C LEU A 223 -2.56 15.48 -5.36
N TYR A 224 -2.22 16.70 -4.97
CA TYR A 224 -1.98 17.05 -3.57
C TYR A 224 -3.07 17.96 -3.01
N ILE A 225 -3.54 17.64 -1.80
CA ILE A 225 -4.55 18.36 -1.04
C ILE A 225 -3.92 18.80 0.29
N SER A 226 -3.96 20.10 0.56
CA SER A 226 -3.42 20.70 1.80
C SER A 226 -4.18 21.95 2.18
N ASP A 227 -4.02 22.38 3.42
CA ASP A 227 -4.48 23.70 3.86
C ASP A 227 -3.80 24.83 3.07
N PHE A 228 -4.46 25.99 2.97
CA PHE A 228 -3.86 27.20 2.42
C PHE A 228 -3.10 27.95 3.50
N ASP A 229 -1.92 27.46 3.84
CA ASP A 229 -1.03 28.10 4.81
C ASP A 229 0.46 27.97 4.37
N PRO A 230 1.42 28.55 5.10
CA PRO A 230 2.83 28.43 4.75
C PRO A 230 3.37 26.99 4.72
N SER A 231 2.78 26.08 5.50
CA SER A 231 3.14 24.66 5.56
C SER A 231 2.53 23.88 4.40
N GLY A 232 1.23 24.03 4.18
CA GLY A 232 0.44 23.50 3.07
C GLY A 232 1.09 23.75 1.73
N ARG A 233 1.58 24.97 1.48
CA ARG A 233 2.32 25.28 0.25
C ARG A 233 3.71 24.65 0.17
N GLY A 234 4.36 24.38 1.30
CA GLY A 234 5.69 23.81 1.37
C GLY A 234 5.73 22.29 1.26
N MET A 235 4.70 21.60 1.73
CA MET A 235 4.67 20.13 1.75
C MET A 235 4.70 19.47 0.37
N PRO A 236 3.91 19.91 -0.64
CA PRO A 236 4.01 19.42 -2.02
C PRO A 236 5.43 19.51 -2.58
N VAL A 237 6.12 20.63 -2.32
CA VAL A 237 7.52 20.84 -2.73
C VAL A 237 8.44 19.86 -2.00
N GLY A 238 8.21 19.65 -0.70
CA GLY A 238 8.95 18.67 0.09
C GLY A 238 8.76 17.23 -0.37
N LEU A 239 7.56 16.84 -0.76
CA LEU A 239 7.28 15.53 -1.35
C LEU A 239 7.95 15.40 -2.71
N ALA A 240 7.72 16.36 -3.62
CA ALA A 240 8.33 16.36 -4.96
C ALA A 240 9.85 16.24 -4.89
N ARG A 241 10.50 16.96 -3.98
CA ARG A 241 11.96 16.91 -3.80
C ARG A 241 12.47 15.54 -3.33
N LYS A 242 11.70 14.86 -2.47
CA LYS A 242 12.03 13.49 -2.00
C LYS A 242 11.79 12.45 -3.08
N ILE A 243 10.70 12.58 -3.84
CA ILE A 243 10.43 11.73 -5.01
C ILE A 243 11.55 11.88 -6.03
N GLN A 244 11.95 13.11 -6.35
CA GLN A 244 13.07 13.37 -7.26
C GLN A 244 14.36 12.67 -6.80
N PHE A 245 14.66 12.75 -5.51
CA PHE A 245 15.83 12.05 -4.94
C PHE A 245 15.74 10.54 -5.11
N TRP A 246 14.60 9.94 -4.78
CA TRP A 246 14.42 8.49 -4.85
C TRP A 246 14.35 7.95 -6.28
N ILE A 247 13.77 8.70 -7.23
CA ILE A 247 13.81 8.36 -8.66
C ILE A 247 15.26 8.21 -9.12
N GLN A 248 16.12 9.18 -8.78
CA GLN A 248 17.52 9.14 -9.15
C GLN A 248 18.28 8.00 -8.43
N GLU A 249 18.04 7.83 -7.13
CA GLU A 249 18.77 6.83 -6.32
C GLU A 249 18.36 5.38 -6.64
N LEU A 250 17.16 5.17 -7.16
CA LEU A 250 16.67 3.87 -7.64
C LEU A 250 16.85 3.70 -9.15
N GLU A 251 17.62 4.59 -9.80
CA GLU A 251 17.95 4.53 -11.24
C GLU A 251 16.70 4.49 -12.14
N ALA A 252 15.65 5.19 -11.71
CA ALA A 252 14.32 5.18 -12.32
C ALA A 252 14.04 6.45 -13.13
N ASP A 253 15.07 7.05 -13.75
CA ASP A 253 14.96 8.31 -14.52
C ASP A 253 14.00 8.25 -15.73
N HIS A 254 13.54 7.04 -16.10
CA HIS A 254 12.58 6.79 -17.17
C HIS A 254 11.11 6.96 -16.72
N LEU A 255 10.85 7.08 -15.41
CA LEU A 255 9.50 7.24 -14.90
C LEU A 255 8.90 8.61 -15.27
N ASP A 256 7.65 8.61 -15.73
CA ASP A 256 6.85 9.82 -15.93
C ASP A 256 6.00 10.08 -14.68
N VAL A 257 6.45 11.01 -13.82
CA VAL A 257 5.77 11.37 -12.58
C VAL A 257 5.55 12.88 -12.49
N THR A 258 4.31 13.30 -12.23
CA THR A 258 3.97 14.72 -11.96
C THR A 258 3.32 14.87 -10.60
N LEU A 259 3.55 15.98 -9.92
CA LEU A 259 2.87 16.35 -8.67
C LEU A 259 2.19 17.72 -8.81
N GLN A 260 0.90 17.79 -8.52
CA GLN A 260 0.11 19.01 -8.67
C GLN A 260 -0.79 19.25 -7.44
N PRO A 261 -0.69 20.40 -6.75
CA PRO A 261 -1.70 20.83 -5.79
C PRO A 261 -3.03 21.13 -6.50
N ILE A 262 -4.15 20.63 -5.96
CA ILE A 262 -5.47 20.76 -6.62
C ILE A 262 -6.53 21.47 -5.79
N LEU A 263 -6.33 21.59 -4.47
CA LEU A 263 -7.32 22.12 -3.54
C LEU A 263 -6.74 23.25 -2.69
N LEU A 264 -7.61 24.20 -2.34
CA LEU A 264 -7.26 25.46 -1.68
C LEU A 264 -6.12 26.22 -2.36
N LEU A 265 -6.16 26.26 -3.69
CA LEU A 265 -5.35 27.19 -4.47
C LEU A 265 -5.75 28.64 -4.14
N PRO A 266 -4.83 29.64 -4.23
CA PRO A 266 -5.15 31.03 -3.95
C PRO A 266 -6.42 31.52 -4.65
N GLU A 267 -6.59 31.13 -5.91
CA GLU A 267 -7.70 31.50 -6.76
C GLU A 267 -9.01 30.89 -6.24
N GLN A 268 -8.97 29.64 -5.77
CA GLN A 268 -10.12 28.95 -5.17
C GLN A 268 -10.51 29.60 -3.83
N CYS A 269 -9.53 29.99 -2.99
CA CYS A 269 -9.83 30.68 -1.74
C CYS A 269 -10.59 32.01 -1.97
N VAL A 270 -10.23 32.73 -3.03
CA VAL A 270 -10.91 33.97 -3.43
C VAL A 270 -12.28 33.67 -4.05
N GLU A 271 -12.36 32.72 -4.98
CA GLU A 271 -13.58 32.34 -5.69
C GLU A 271 -14.69 31.88 -4.72
N TYR A 272 -14.34 31.01 -3.77
CA TYR A 272 -15.27 30.48 -2.77
C TYR A 272 -15.41 31.38 -1.53
N GLN A 273 -14.81 32.57 -1.51
CA GLN A 273 -14.89 33.53 -0.41
C GLN A 273 -14.59 32.91 0.96
N LEU A 274 -13.55 32.07 1.02
CA LEU A 274 -13.26 31.28 2.21
C LEU A 274 -12.68 32.15 3.34
N PRO A 275 -13.02 31.85 4.61
CA PRO A 275 -12.54 32.61 5.76
C PRO A 275 -11.02 32.51 5.90
N ARG A 276 -10.45 33.57 6.45
CA ARG A 276 -9.03 33.69 6.78
C ARG A 276 -8.85 33.52 8.28
N THR A 277 -7.94 32.65 8.66
CA THR A 277 -7.55 32.36 10.04
C THR A 277 -6.15 32.94 10.29
N PRO A 278 -5.88 33.58 11.44
CA PRO A 278 -4.55 34.10 11.74
C PRO A 278 -3.47 33.02 11.66
N ILE A 279 -2.34 33.36 11.02
CA ILE A 279 -1.17 32.49 11.01
C ILE A 279 -0.51 32.56 12.39
N LYS A 280 -0.07 31.42 12.92
CA LYS A 280 0.64 31.37 14.22
C LYS A 280 1.88 32.25 14.17
N GLU A 281 2.04 33.15 15.14
CA GLU A 281 3.22 34.05 15.25
C GLU A 281 4.57 33.32 15.28
N THR A 282 4.56 32.06 15.71
CA THR A 282 5.76 31.22 15.76
C THR A 282 6.18 30.68 14.39
N ASP A 283 5.31 30.74 13.37
CA ASP A 283 5.67 30.37 12.00
C ASP A 283 6.42 31.52 11.31
N ARG A 284 7.74 31.38 11.25
CA ARG A 284 8.65 32.35 10.63
C ARG A 284 8.38 32.56 9.13
N ARG A 285 7.58 31.70 8.49
CA ARG A 285 7.19 31.82 7.08
C ARG A 285 5.96 32.74 6.89
N GLY A 286 5.22 33.02 7.95
CA GLY A 286 3.99 33.82 7.93
C GLY A 286 4.13 35.17 7.21
N PRO A 287 5.08 36.04 7.59
CA PRO A 287 5.20 37.37 6.98
C PRO A 287 5.37 37.35 5.45
N LYS A 288 6.20 36.43 4.92
CA LYS A 288 6.40 36.30 3.47
C LYS A 288 5.20 35.69 2.76
N PHE A 289 4.43 34.87 3.46
CA PHE A 289 3.20 34.29 2.93
C PHE A 289 2.12 35.38 2.79
N GLU A 290 1.94 36.19 3.84
CA GLU A 290 0.94 37.27 3.85
C GLU A 290 1.28 38.38 2.86
N GLU A 291 2.57 38.71 2.71
CA GLU A 291 3.04 39.63 1.67
C GLU A 291 2.62 39.18 0.26
N ARG A 292 2.56 37.87 0.01
CA ARG A 292 2.27 37.30 -1.30
C ARG A 292 0.78 36.99 -1.53
N PHE A 293 0.06 36.59 -0.50
CA PHE A 293 -1.29 36.00 -0.62
C PHE A 293 -2.35 36.69 0.25
N GLY A 294 -1.99 37.79 0.92
CA GLY A 294 -2.86 38.47 1.87
C GLY A 294 -2.89 37.81 3.25
N GLU A 295 -3.44 38.55 4.22
CA GLU A 295 -3.46 38.18 5.64
C GLU A 295 -4.16 36.84 5.91
N GLY A 296 -3.59 36.06 6.83
CA GLY A 296 -4.18 34.80 7.30
C GLY A 296 -4.04 33.61 6.34
N ALA A 297 -4.52 32.46 6.80
CA ALA A 297 -4.53 31.16 6.14
C ALA A 297 -5.96 30.62 6.00
N THR A 298 -6.18 29.54 5.26
CA THR A 298 -7.50 28.89 5.13
C THR A 298 -7.36 27.39 5.33
N GLU A 299 -8.22 26.81 6.19
CA GLU A 299 -8.26 25.37 6.47
C GLU A 299 -9.18 24.64 5.49
N LEU A 300 -8.87 23.37 5.19
CA LEU A 300 -9.68 22.50 4.33
C LEU A 300 -11.14 22.40 4.78
N ASP A 301 -11.35 22.29 6.10
CA ASP A 301 -12.68 22.18 6.70
C ASP A 301 -13.57 23.39 6.39
N ALA A 302 -12.99 24.57 6.08
CA ALA A 302 -13.74 25.76 5.73
C ALA A 302 -14.42 25.65 4.35
N LEU A 303 -13.79 24.97 3.39
CA LEU A 303 -14.38 24.76 2.06
C LEU A 303 -15.62 23.89 2.17
N GLU A 304 -15.52 22.75 2.87
CA GLU A 304 -16.63 21.81 2.99
C GLU A 304 -17.75 22.36 3.87
N SER A 305 -17.43 23.15 4.91
CA SER A 305 -18.44 23.77 5.78
C SER A 305 -19.29 24.82 5.06
N LEU A 306 -18.69 25.61 4.16
CA LEU A 306 -19.36 26.71 3.48
C LEU A 306 -19.92 26.32 2.12
N HIS A 307 -19.27 25.38 1.44
CA HIS A 307 -19.64 24.90 0.11
C HIS A 307 -19.60 23.37 0.04
N PRO A 308 -20.54 22.68 0.72
CA PRO A 308 -20.54 21.22 0.77
C PRO A 308 -20.52 20.58 -0.62
N GLY A 309 -19.68 19.57 -0.82
CA GLY A 309 -19.55 18.84 -2.09
C GLY A 309 -18.58 19.46 -3.11
N VAL A 310 -18.15 20.72 -2.95
CA VAL A 310 -17.19 21.35 -3.88
C VAL A 310 -15.85 20.62 -3.87
N MET A 311 -15.41 20.09 -2.72
CA MET A 311 -14.20 19.26 -2.66
C MET A 311 -14.34 18.04 -3.57
N ALA A 312 -15.48 17.33 -3.48
CA ALA A 312 -15.74 16.15 -4.29
C ALA A 312 -15.80 16.48 -5.79
N GLU A 313 -16.37 17.62 -6.16
CA GLU A 313 -16.42 18.10 -7.54
C GLU A 313 -15.01 18.38 -8.09
N ILE A 314 -14.18 19.11 -7.33
CA ILE A 314 -12.81 19.43 -7.74
C ILE A 314 -11.99 18.14 -7.89
N VAL A 315 -12.02 17.25 -6.90
CA VAL A 315 -11.28 15.98 -6.96
C VAL A 315 -11.76 15.14 -8.14
N THR A 316 -13.06 15.01 -8.35
CA THR A 316 -13.62 14.26 -9.49
C THR A 316 -13.16 14.83 -10.82
N ARG A 317 -13.18 16.17 -10.97
CA ARG A 317 -12.71 16.84 -12.19
C ARG A 317 -11.23 16.61 -12.43
N GLU A 318 -10.39 16.78 -11.43
CA GLU A 318 -8.93 16.67 -11.59
C GLU A 318 -8.48 15.21 -11.79
N VAL A 319 -9.10 14.25 -11.10
CA VAL A 319 -8.87 12.81 -11.34
C VAL A 319 -9.38 12.40 -12.72
N GLY A 320 -10.55 12.90 -13.14
CA GLY A 320 -11.17 12.60 -14.43
C GLY A 320 -10.39 13.08 -15.66
N ARG A 321 -9.34 13.89 -15.47
CA ARG A 321 -8.38 14.23 -16.54
C ARG A 321 -7.49 13.05 -16.93
N TYR A 322 -7.35 12.06 -16.04
CA TYR A 322 -6.41 10.95 -16.18
C TYR A 322 -7.11 9.59 -16.13
N LEU A 323 -8.23 9.47 -15.40
CA LEU A 323 -9.00 8.23 -15.30
C LEU A 323 -10.34 8.37 -16.01
N ASP A 324 -10.69 7.38 -16.84
CA ASP A 324 -12.04 7.27 -17.40
C ASP A 324 -12.88 6.29 -16.56
N PRO A 325 -13.79 6.79 -15.70
CA PRO A 325 -14.64 5.93 -14.87
C PRO A 325 -15.63 5.09 -15.70
N THR A 326 -15.80 5.39 -17.00
CA THR A 326 -16.69 4.64 -17.89
C THR A 326 -15.98 3.50 -18.63
N LEU A 327 -14.65 3.45 -18.61
CA LEU A 327 -13.84 2.52 -19.42
C LEU A 327 -14.24 1.06 -19.18
N ALA A 328 -14.34 0.63 -17.92
CA ALA A 328 -14.73 -0.73 -17.57
C ALA A 328 -16.10 -1.11 -18.14
N ARG A 329 -17.07 -0.20 -18.08
CA ARG A 329 -18.40 -0.41 -18.67
C ARG A 329 -18.34 -0.50 -20.19
N ARG A 330 -17.54 0.35 -20.85
CA ARG A 330 -17.38 0.34 -22.32
C ARG A 330 -16.70 -0.95 -22.80
N ILE A 331 -15.72 -1.47 -22.05
CA ILE A 331 -15.05 -2.74 -22.37
C ILE A 331 -16.00 -3.92 -22.19
N ARG A 332 -16.78 -3.99 -21.11
CA ARG A 332 -17.80 -5.03 -20.94
C ARG A 332 -18.87 -5.00 -22.03
N ALA A 333 -19.26 -3.80 -22.49
CA ALA A 333 -20.18 -3.68 -23.61
C ALA A 333 -19.56 -4.22 -24.91
N ALA A 334 -18.29 -3.89 -25.18
CA ALA A 334 -17.58 -4.40 -26.35
C ALA A 334 -17.36 -5.93 -26.29
N GLU A 335 -17.12 -6.49 -25.10
CA GLU A 335 -17.04 -7.94 -24.88
C GLU A 335 -18.36 -8.62 -25.23
N ALA A 336 -19.48 -8.10 -24.69
CA ALA A 336 -20.81 -8.63 -24.97
C ALA A 336 -21.19 -8.55 -26.47
N ASP A 337 -20.84 -7.45 -27.14
CA ASP A 337 -21.07 -7.29 -28.58
C ASP A 337 -20.24 -8.31 -29.39
N PHE A 338 -19.01 -8.59 -28.95
CA PHE A 338 -18.13 -9.56 -29.61
C PHE A 338 -18.58 -11.01 -29.36
N ASP A 339 -19.00 -11.35 -28.13
CA ASP A 339 -19.57 -12.66 -27.81
C ASP A 339 -20.85 -12.96 -28.60
N ALA A 340 -21.69 -11.94 -28.83
CA ALA A 340 -22.85 -12.07 -29.71
C ALA A 340 -22.43 -12.39 -31.15
N ALA A 341 -21.42 -11.70 -31.68
CA ALA A 341 -20.89 -11.96 -33.02
C ALA A 341 -20.24 -13.35 -33.13
N ILE A 342 -19.56 -13.83 -32.09
CA ILE A 342 -19.03 -15.20 -32.00
C ILE A 342 -20.18 -16.21 -32.08
N SER A 343 -21.21 -16.03 -31.25
CA SER A 343 -22.37 -16.92 -31.19
C SER A 343 -23.09 -17.01 -32.54
N ASP A 344 -23.26 -15.89 -33.25
CA ASP A 344 -23.85 -15.86 -34.59
C ASP A 344 -23.00 -16.62 -35.61
N ALA A 345 -21.67 -16.44 -35.57
CA ALA A 345 -20.74 -17.14 -36.46
C ALA A 345 -20.71 -18.65 -36.18
N GLU A 346 -20.71 -19.06 -34.91
CA GLU A 346 -20.82 -20.46 -34.50
C GLU A 346 -22.10 -21.09 -35.04
N HIS A 347 -23.25 -20.45 -34.79
CA HIS A 347 -24.53 -20.94 -35.27
C HIS A 347 -24.52 -21.12 -36.80
N HIS A 348 -23.99 -20.11 -37.52
CA HIS A 348 -23.88 -20.18 -38.97
C HIS A 348 -22.97 -21.31 -39.47
N VAL A 349 -21.80 -21.52 -38.85
CA VAL A 349 -20.86 -22.58 -39.24
C VAL A 349 -21.42 -23.96 -38.90
N LEU A 350 -21.91 -24.14 -37.67
CA LEU A 350 -22.45 -25.42 -37.20
C LEU A 350 -23.68 -25.85 -38.00
N SER A 351 -24.50 -24.91 -38.49
CA SER A 351 -25.66 -25.21 -39.36
C SER A 351 -25.30 -25.89 -40.69
N ARG A 352 -24.03 -25.84 -41.12
CA ARG A 352 -23.56 -26.51 -42.35
C ARG A 352 -23.26 -28.00 -42.16
N TYR A 353 -23.26 -28.48 -40.92
CA TYR A 353 -22.92 -29.84 -40.57
C TYR A 353 -24.13 -30.53 -39.94
N ASP A 354 -24.42 -31.75 -40.39
CA ASP A 354 -25.49 -32.59 -39.84
C ASP A 354 -25.03 -33.25 -38.54
N LEU A 355 -24.85 -32.43 -37.50
CA LEU A 355 -24.42 -32.88 -36.16
C LEU A 355 -25.53 -33.68 -35.46
N ASP A 356 -26.79 -33.43 -35.79
CA ASP A 356 -27.94 -34.14 -35.22
C ASP A 356 -27.93 -35.62 -35.60
N ARG A 357 -27.54 -35.95 -36.84
CA ARG A 357 -27.33 -37.35 -37.25
C ARG A 357 -26.30 -38.07 -36.38
N TYR A 358 -25.16 -37.43 -36.11
CA TYR A 358 -24.10 -38.05 -35.31
C TYR A 358 -24.49 -38.12 -33.82
N GLN A 359 -25.21 -37.12 -33.31
CA GLN A 359 -25.73 -37.16 -31.94
C GLN A 359 -26.73 -38.31 -31.78
N ALA A 360 -27.62 -38.53 -32.75
CA ALA A 360 -28.55 -39.66 -32.74
C ALA A 360 -27.84 -41.03 -32.75
N GLN A 361 -26.71 -41.15 -33.46
CA GLN A 361 -25.87 -42.36 -33.44
C GLN A 361 -25.19 -42.55 -32.09
N ALA A 362 -24.69 -41.46 -31.49
CA ALA A 362 -24.08 -41.47 -30.16
C ALA A 362 -25.10 -41.86 -29.08
N ASP A 363 -26.32 -41.32 -29.14
CA ASP A 363 -27.41 -41.66 -28.22
C ASP A 363 -27.80 -43.14 -28.32
N ALA A 364 -27.89 -43.69 -29.54
CA ALA A 364 -28.19 -45.11 -29.75
C ALA A 364 -27.08 -46.03 -29.18
N ALA A 365 -25.81 -45.67 -29.37
CA ALA A 365 -24.68 -46.43 -28.82
C ALA A 365 -24.61 -46.32 -27.28
N ARG A 366 -24.97 -45.16 -26.71
CA ARG A 366 -25.10 -44.98 -25.26
C ARG A 366 -26.17 -45.90 -24.69
N THR A 367 -27.35 -45.98 -25.32
CA THR A 367 -28.41 -46.90 -24.88
C THR A 367 -27.92 -48.35 -24.85
N ALA A 368 -27.26 -48.82 -25.92
CA ALA A 368 -26.75 -50.19 -25.99
C ALA A 368 -25.66 -50.51 -24.94
N TYR A 369 -24.84 -49.52 -24.54
CA TYR A 369 -23.88 -49.70 -23.45
C TYR A 369 -24.55 -49.71 -22.08
N MET A 370 -25.52 -48.82 -21.83
CA MET A 370 -26.24 -48.80 -20.55
C MET A 370 -26.91 -50.16 -20.28
N ASP A 371 -27.45 -50.81 -21.32
CA ASP A 371 -28.02 -52.16 -21.22
C ASP A 371 -27.00 -53.22 -20.72
N VAL A 372 -25.69 -53.00 -20.89
CA VAL A 372 -24.61 -53.89 -20.43
C VAL A 372 -24.08 -53.48 -19.05
N VAL A 373 -24.01 -52.17 -18.78
CA VAL A 373 -23.38 -51.64 -17.57
C VAL A 373 -24.32 -51.55 -16.38
N THR A 374 -25.60 -51.23 -16.60
CA THR A 374 -26.59 -51.17 -15.51
C THR A 374 -26.62 -52.46 -14.67
N PRO A 375 -26.62 -53.68 -15.25
CA PRO A 375 -26.56 -54.91 -14.44
C PRO A 375 -25.26 -55.09 -13.62
N ILE A 376 -24.15 -54.54 -14.09
CA ILE A 376 -22.86 -54.58 -13.40
C ILE A 376 -22.83 -53.57 -12.25
N GLU A 377 -23.36 -52.36 -12.48
CA GLU A 377 -23.52 -51.33 -11.44
C GLU A 377 -24.46 -51.83 -10.33
N GLU A 378 -25.60 -52.44 -10.67
CA GLU A 378 -26.52 -53.07 -9.72
C GLU A 378 -25.82 -54.18 -8.91
N SER A 379 -24.96 -54.99 -9.54
CA SER A 379 -24.18 -56.02 -8.84
C SER A 379 -23.09 -55.45 -7.92
N LEU A 380 -22.52 -54.29 -8.28
CA LEU A 380 -21.51 -53.60 -7.47
C LEU A 380 -22.14 -52.83 -6.30
N GLU A 381 -23.36 -52.31 -6.44
CA GLU A 381 -24.10 -51.70 -5.33
C GLU A 381 -24.35 -52.68 -4.17
N GLU A 382 -24.46 -53.98 -4.46
CA GLU A 382 -24.55 -55.03 -3.44
C GLU A 382 -23.18 -55.42 -2.85
N LEU A 383 -22.12 -55.45 -3.67
CA LEU A 383 -20.78 -55.93 -3.27
C LEU A 383 -19.94 -54.87 -2.54
N LEU A 384 -20.06 -53.60 -2.92
CA LEU A 384 -19.22 -52.52 -2.36
C LEU A 384 -19.49 -52.27 -0.86
N PRO A 385 -20.73 -52.33 -0.35
CA PRO A 385 -21.00 -52.28 1.09
C PRO A 385 -20.40 -53.47 1.86
N GLU A 386 -20.37 -54.67 1.26
CA GLU A 386 -19.75 -55.86 1.87
C GLU A 386 -18.23 -55.70 1.99
N ILE A 387 -17.59 -55.19 0.93
CA ILE A 387 -16.15 -54.86 0.94
C ILE A 387 -15.84 -53.74 1.94
N SER A 388 -16.70 -52.73 2.02
CA SER A 388 -16.54 -51.63 2.98
C SER A 388 -16.65 -52.12 4.42
N GLY A 389 -17.60 -53.01 4.72
CA GLY A 389 -17.73 -53.63 6.04
C GLY A 389 -16.51 -54.50 6.38
N ALA A 390 -16.04 -55.31 5.44
CA ALA A 390 -14.85 -56.14 5.62
C ALA A 390 -13.55 -55.32 5.80
N LEU A 391 -13.46 -54.13 5.18
CA LEU A 391 -12.37 -53.19 5.39
C LEU A 391 -12.46 -52.53 6.78
N ASP A 392 -13.65 -52.10 7.20
CA ASP A 392 -13.87 -51.52 8.54
C ASP A 392 -13.49 -52.51 9.64
N ASP A 393 -13.82 -53.80 9.46
CA ASP A 393 -13.46 -54.88 10.37
C ASP A 393 -11.95 -55.22 10.38
N ALA A 394 -11.23 -54.93 9.28
CA ALA A 394 -9.82 -55.29 9.10
C ALA A 394 -8.85 -54.12 9.35
N VAL A 395 -9.34 -52.88 9.35
CA VAL A 395 -8.55 -51.69 9.65
C VAL A 395 -8.23 -51.70 11.15
N PRO A 396 -6.93 -51.70 11.52
CA PRO A 396 -6.58 -51.67 12.94
C PRO A 396 -7.04 -50.35 13.57
N GLU A 397 -7.68 -50.44 14.74
CA GLU A 397 -8.00 -49.25 15.55
C GLU A 397 -6.70 -48.48 15.85
N TYR A 398 -6.68 -47.20 15.47
CA TYR A 398 -5.61 -46.29 15.83
C TYR A 398 -5.91 -45.73 17.23
N ASP A 399 -5.06 -46.04 18.21
CA ASP A 399 -5.18 -45.43 19.54
C ASP A 399 -4.91 -43.92 19.43
N PRO A 400 -5.89 -43.06 19.69
CA PRO A 400 -5.70 -41.61 19.63
C PRO A 400 -4.59 -41.09 20.55
N ASP A 401 -4.17 -41.88 21.56
CA ASP A 401 -3.06 -41.54 22.44
C ASP A 401 -1.67 -41.71 21.82
N ASP A 402 -1.55 -42.49 20.74
CA ASP A 402 -0.32 -42.64 19.94
C ASP A 402 -0.10 -41.45 18.97
N PHE A 403 -1.07 -40.54 18.89
CA PHE A 403 -0.95 -39.32 18.11
C PHE A 403 0.12 -38.40 18.74
N PRO A 404 1.08 -37.86 17.96
CA PRO A 404 2.18 -37.08 18.52
C PRO A 404 1.65 -35.84 19.26
N LYS A 405 1.80 -35.85 20.58
CA LYS A 405 1.36 -34.77 21.46
C LYS A 405 2.35 -33.59 21.42
N PRO A 406 1.86 -32.34 21.45
CA PRO A 406 2.73 -31.17 21.57
C PRO A 406 3.57 -31.27 22.84
N ARG A 407 4.78 -30.70 22.81
CA ARG A 407 5.65 -30.65 24.00
C ARG A 407 4.90 -29.95 25.15
N PRO A 408 5.07 -30.39 26.41
CA PRO A 408 4.46 -29.71 27.55
C PRO A 408 4.88 -28.23 27.59
N THR A 409 3.91 -27.34 27.61
CA THR A 409 4.13 -25.91 27.85
C THR A 409 4.19 -25.69 29.36
N ASP A 410 5.13 -24.86 29.83
CA ASP A 410 5.24 -24.39 31.22
C ASP A 410 4.75 -22.92 31.31
N PRO A 411 3.43 -22.68 31.29
CA PRO A 411 2.90 -21.33 31.38
C PRO A 411 3.12 -20.73 32.76
N ASP A 412 3.37 -19.42 32.82
CA ASP A 412 3.54 -18.69 34.08
C ASP A 412 2.32 -18.94 35.00
N PRO A 413 2.51 -19.41 36.24
CA PRO A 413 1.41 -19.74 37.15
C PRO A 413 0.61 -18.51 37.62
N ALA A 414 1.12 -17.30 37.42
CA ALA A 414 0.46 -16.07 37.82
C ALA A 414 0.64 -14.97 36.76
N PRO A 415 0.08 -15.13 35.55
CA PRO A 415 0.22 -14.14 34.50
C PRO A 415 -0.45 -12.84 34.94
N LEU A 416 0.14 -11.69 34.59
CA LEU A 416 -0.37 -10.37 35.01
C LEU A 416 -1.85 -10.19 34.69
N PHE A 417 -2.31 -10.76 33.58
CA PHE A 417 -3.72 -10.83 33.21
C PHE A 417 -4.08 -12.29 32.95
N ASP A 418 -5.16 -12.75 33.58
CA ASP A 418 -5.80 -14.03 33.33
C ASP A 418 -7.29 -13.76 33.11
N SER A 419 -7.77 -14.02 31.90
CA SER A 419 -9.17 -13.79 31.53
C SER A 419 -10.16 -14.67 32.30
N LYS A 420 -9.66 -15.71 32.99
CA LYS A 420 -10.47 -16.56 33.88
C LYS A 420 -10.58 -16.01 35.30
N ARG A 421 -9.71 -15.07 35.70
CA ARG A 421 -9.89 -14.37 36.98
C ARG A 421 -11.12 -13.48 36.88
N SER A 422 -11.92 -13.47 37.94
CA SER A 422 -13.03 -12.53 38.01
C SER A 422 -12.51 -11.09 37.92
N VAL A 423 -13.34 -10.17 37.44
CA VAL A 423 -12.96 -8.75 37.32
C VAL A 423 -12.42 -8.18 38.64
N ILE A 424 -12.97 -8.65 39.77
CA ILE A 424 -12.54 -8.25 41.12
C ILE A 424 -11.16 -8.85 41.44
N GLU A 425 -10.97 -10.16 41.28
CA GLU A 425 -9.68 -10.81 41.54
C GLU A 425 -8.56 -10.33 40.62
N GLN A 426 -8.89 -10.05 39.37
CA GLN A 426 -7.96 -9.49 38.39
C GLN A 426 -7.61 -8.04 38.74
N GLY A 427 -8.56 -7.27 39.27
CA GLY A 427 -8.34 -5.95 39.86
C GLY A 427 -7.39 -6.00 41.07
N ASP A 428 -7.60 -6.93 42.00
CA ASP A 428 -6.73 -7.13 43.17
C ASP A 428 -5.34 -7.65 42.80
N HIS A 429 -5.25 -8.47 41.75
CA HIS A 429 -3.98 -8.94 41.21
C HIS A 429 -3.20 -7.80 40.55
N TYR A 430 -3.90 -6.92 39.81
CA TYR A 430 -3.30 -5.68 39.30
C TYR A 430 -2.85 -4.73 40.41
N ASN A 431 -3.62 -4.59 41.50
CA ASN A 431 -3.26 -3.72 42.63
C ASN A 431 -2.01 -4.26 43.36
N ARG A 432 -1.97 -5.57 43.66
CA ARG A 432 -0.79 -6.23 44.24
C ARG A 432 0.44 -6.12 43.34
N TRP A 433 0.29 -6.29 42.02
CA TRP A 433 1.38 -6.10 41.06
C TRP A 433 1.89 -4.65 41.02
N LYS A 434 0.98 -3.67 41.20
CA LYS A 434 1.31 -2.24 41.31
C LYS A 434 1.79 -1.82 42.71
N GLY A 435 1.85 -2.75 43.67
CA GLY A 435 2.25 -2.49 45.07
C GLY A 435 1.22 -1.69 45.89
N LYS A 436 -0.07 -1.81 45.56
CA LYS A 436 -1.19 -1.12 46.21
C LYS A 436 -2.08 -2.05 47.02
#